data_AF-A0A5U3EM07-F1
#
_entry.id   AF-A0A5U3EM07-F1
#
_cell.length_a   1.000
_cell.length_b   1.000
_cell.length_c   1.000
_cell.angle_alpha   90.00
_cell.angle_beta   90.00
_cell.angle_gamma   90.00
#
_symmetry.space_group_name_H-M   'P 1'
#
loop_
_entity.id
_entity.type
_entity.pdbx_description
1 polymer ?
#
loop_
_entity_poly.entity_id
_entity_poly.type
_entity_poly.pdbx_seq_one_letter_code
_entity_poly.pdbx_strand_id
1 'polypeptide(L)'
;MRLIDNDQLESLYKQAAQSDRLRAHLLLHRSHQERVQRLLIALVKGSYVEPHYHELPHQWEMFIVMAGQLQVCLHGKDGKVIKQFVVGDDSGISVVEFSPGDIHSVLCMSQRALMLEVKEGPFDPSFAKAFI
;
A
#
# COMPACT_ATOMS: atom_id res chain seq x y z
N MET A 1 2.28 -21.63 -11.46
CA MET A 1 3.34 -20.61 -11.57
C MET A 1 2.74 -19.37 -12.22
N ARG A 2 3.02 -18.18 -11.71
CA ARG A 2 2.58 -16.90 -12.30
C ARG A 2 3.81 -15.99 -12.38
N LEU A 3 4.04 -15.39 -13.55
CA LEU A 3 5.10 -14.43 -13.79
C LEU A 3 4.46 -13.06 -13.99
N ILE A 4 5.03 -12.03 -13.36
CA ILE A 4 4.66 -10.64 -13.60
C ILE A 4 5.82 -10.02 -14.35
N ASP A 5 5.62 -9.78 -15.63
CA ASP A 5 6.62 -9.18 -16.51
C ASP A 5 6.52 -7.64 -16.52
N ASN A 6 7.47 -7.01 -17.20
CA ASN A 6 7.52 -5.56 -17.31
C ASN A 6 6.31 -4.98 -18.07
N ASP A 7 5.76 -5.69 -19.07
CA ASP A 7 4.61 -5.18 -19.83
C ASP A 7 3.35 -5.11 -18.96
N GLN A 8 3.15 -6.09 -18.09
CA GLN A 8 2.09 -6.08 -17.07
C GLN A 8 2.29 -4.93 -16.08
N LEU A 9 3.52 -4.66 -15.63
CA LEU A 9 3.81 -3.54 -14.72
C LEU A 9 3.60 -2.18 -15.40
N GLU A 10 4.04 -2.01 -16.65
CA GLU A 10 3.82 -0.78 -17.42
C GLU A 10 2.32 -0.54 -17.69
N SER A 11 1.55 -1.59 -17.95
CA SER A 11 0.09 -1.50 -18.04
C SER A 11 -0.53 -1.05 -16.71
N LEU A 12 -0.04 -1.58 -15.58
CA LEU A 12 -0.52 -1.20 -14.26
C LEU A 12 -0.22 0.28 -13.95
N TYR A 13 0.96 0.79 -14.33
CA TYR A 13 1.28 2.22 -14.21
C TYR A 13 0.39 3.11 -15.09
N LYS A 14 0.07 2.69 -16.32
CA LYS A 14 -0.87 3.43 -17.17
C LYS A 14 -2.26 3.52 -16.55
N GLN A 15 -2.75 2.40 -15.99
CA GLN A 15 -4.02 2.39 -15.26
C GLN A 15 -3.98 3.31 -14.04
N ALA A 16 -2.87 3.30 -13.29
CA ALA A 16 -2.68 4.20 -12.16
C ALA A 16 -2.79 5.67 -12.59
N ALA A 17 -2.09 6.07 -13.65
CA ALA A 17 -2.09 7.44 -14.17
C ALA A 17 -3.46 7.91 -14.69
N GLN A 18 -4.34 6.99 -15.10
CA GLN A 18 -5.69 7.30 -15.57
C GLN A 18 -6.75 7.29 -14.46
N SER A 19 -6.40 6.80 -13.26
CA SER A 19 -7.32 6.73 -12.14
C SER A 19 -7.37 8.04 -11.36
N ASP A 20 -8.54 8.42 -10.83
CA ASP A 20 -8.70 9.61 -9.99
C ASP A 20 -7.76 9.62 -8.77
N ARG A 21 -7.47 8.43 -8.26
CA ARG A 21 -6.64 8.21 -7.07
C ARG A 21 -5.15 8.06 -7.38
N LEU A 22 -4.77 8.12 -8.66
CA LEU A 22 -3.39 7.99 -9.15
C LEU A 22 -2.69 6.66 -8.78
N ARG A 23 -3.48 5.60 -8.58
CA ARG A 23 -2.98 4.25 -8.25
C ARG A 23 -3.87 3.16 -8.81
N ALA A 24 -3.27 2.01 -9.13
CA ALA A 24 -3.97 0.82 -9.61
C ALA A 24 -3.44 -0.44 -8.91
N HIS A 25 -4.31 -1.44 -8.73
CA HIS A 25 -3.99 -2.66 -8.00
C HIS A 25 -3.98 -3.87 -8.96
N LEU A 26 -3.00 -4.75 -8.79
CA LEU A 26 -2.98 -6.08 -9.37
C LEU A 26 -3.07 -7.12 -8.25
N LEU A 27 -4.21 -7.79 -8.14
CA LEU A 27 -4.40 -8.85 -7.15
C LEU A 27 -3.57 -10.08 -7.54
N LEU A 28 -2.75 -10.55 -6.60
CA LEU A 28 -1.92 -11.75 -6.78
C LEU A 28 -2.60 -13.01 -6.23
N HIS A 29 -3.56 -12.85 -5.33
CA HIS A 29 -4.48 -13.89 -4.87
C HIS A 29 -5.62 -14.09 -5.88
N ARG A 30 -6.22 -15.29 -5.90
CA ARG A 30 -7.32 -15.68 -6.81
C ARG A 30 -8.69 -15.32 -6.23
N SER A 31 -8.80 -15.24 -4.91
CA SER A 31 -10.05 -14.96 -4.21
C SER A 31 -9.81 -14.19 -2.93
N HIS A 32 -10.75 -13.31 -2.60
CA HIS A 32 -10.80 -12.61 -1.32
C HIS A 32 -10.99 -13.57 -0.12
N GLN A 33 -11.32 -14.84 -0.37
CA GLN A 33 -11.37 -15.89 0.67
C GLN A 33 -10.01 -16.51 1.00
N GLU A 34 -8.95 -16.16 0.29
CA GLU A 34 -7.61 -16.63 0.64
C GLU A 34 -7.15 -16.05 1.99
N ARG A 35 -6.48 -16.90 2.78
CA ARG A 35 -5.93 -16.56 4.11
C ARG A 35 -4.87 -15.45 4.09
N VAL A 36 -4.28 -15.20 2.92
CA VAL A 36 -3.29 -14.15 2.73
C VAL A 36 -3.63 -13.39 1.45
N GLN A 37 -3.86 -12.09 1.60
CA GLN A 37 -4.08 -11.17 0.51
C GLN A 37 -2.72 -10.60 0.09
N ARG A 38 -2.44 -10.65 -1.21
CA ARG A 38 -1.22 -10.11 -1.83
C ARG A 38 -1.63 -9.29 -3.04
N LEU A 39 -1.09 -8.09 -3.16
CA LEU A 39 -1.37 -7.20 -4.28
C LEU A 39 -0.17 -6.32 -4.62
N LEU A 40 0.06 -6.12 -5.91
CA LEU A 40 0.94 -5.04 -6.37
C LEU A 40 0.11 -3.77 -6.52
N ILE A 41 0.63 -2.68 -6.01
CA ILE A 41 0.06 -1.35 -6.13
C ILE A 41 1.06 -0.52 -6.93
N ALA A 42 0.65 -0.11 -8.12
CA ALA A 42 1.37 0.92 -8.87
C ALA A 42 0.82 2.28 -8.43
N LEU A 43 1.71 3.18 -8.01
CA LEU A 43 1.39 4.55 -7.66
C LEU A 43 2.13 5.48 -8.63
N VAL A 44 1.49 6.57 -9.03
CA VAL A 44 2.17 7.68 -9.72
C VAL A 44 2.21 8.91 -8.83
N LYS A 45 3.11 9.84 -9.16
CA LYS A 45 3.38 11.05 -8.36
C LYS A 45 2.10 11.75 -7.94
N GLY A 46 1.99 12.04 -6.64
CA GLY A 46 0.81 12.69 -6.06
C GLY A 46 -0.30 11.74 -5.64
N SER A 47 -0.22 10.44 -5.94
CA SER A 47 -1.09 9.45 -5.31
C SER A 47 -0.99 9.53 -3.80
N TYR A 48 -2.14 9.76 -3.16
CA TYR A 48 -2.26 9.85 -1.73
C TYR A 48 -3.27 8.83 -1.20
N VAL A 49 -2.86 8.10 -0.18
CA VAL A 49 -3.71 7.27 0.67
C VAL A 49 -3.82 7.99 2.00
N GLU A 50 -5.02 8.45 2.32
CA GLU A 50 -5.33 9.18 3.55
C GLU A 50 -5.07 8.31 4.81
N PRO A 51 -4.95 8.94 5.99
CA PRO A 51 -4.72 8.22 7.24
C PRO A 51 -5.81 7.18 7.50
N HIS A 52 -5.40 5.91 7.60
CA HIS A 52 -6.29 4.79 7.87
C HIS A 52 -5.57 3.72 8.69
N TYR A 53 -6.34 2.78 9.24
CA TYR A 53 -5.82 1.65 10.01
C TYR A 53 -6.72 0.43 9.88
N HIS A 54 -6.23 -0.70 10.36
CA HIS A 54 -7.00 -1.92 10.50
C HIS A 54 -7.38 -2.16 11.96
N GLU A 55 -8.68 -2.34 12.23
CA GLU A 55 -9.20 -2.33 13.60
C GLU A 55 -9.26 -3.71 14.26
N LEU A 56 -9.25 -4.80 13.48
CA LEU A 56 -9.34 -6.15 14.03
C LEU A 56 -7.95 -6.67 14.46
N PRO A 57 -7.83 -7.42 15.57
CA PRO A 57 -6.54 -7.83 16.15
C PRO A 57 -5.63 -8.68 15.24
N HIS A 58 -6.16 -9.26 14.17
CA HIS A 58 -5.42 -10.10 13.23
C HIS A 58 -5.00 -9.36 11.95
N GLN A 59 -5.49 -8.14 11.74
CA GLN A 59 -5.26 -7.40 10.51
C GLN A 59 -3.97 -6.56 10.58
N TRP A 60 -2.84 -7.23 10.53
CA TRP A 60 -1.56 -6.58 10.25
C TRP A 60 -1.42 -6.30 8.74
N GLU A 61 -0.56 -5.36 8.40
CA GLU A 61 -0.29 -4.98 7.00
C GLU A 61 1.21 -4.75 6.78
N MET A 62 1.73 -5.22 5.65
CA MET A 62 3.14 -5.07 5.29
C MET A 62 3.28 -4.50 3.87
N PHE A 63 4.11 -3.46 3.75
CA PHE A 63 4.49 -2.85 2.49
C PHE A 63 5.95 -3.18 2.16
N ILE A 64 6.18 -3.58 0.91
CA ILE A 64 7.52 -3.75 0.33
C ILE A 64 7.59 -2.85 -0.90
N VAL A 65 8.38 -1.79 -0.84
CA VAL A 65 8.57 -0.86 -1.96
C VAL A 65 9.65 -1.40 -2.87
N MET A 66 9.24 -1.87 -4.05
CA MET A 66 10.10 -2.56 -5.01
C MET A 66 10.79 -1.60 -5.99
N ALA A 67 10.24 -0.40 -6.18
CA ALA A 67 10.81 0.66 -7.01
C ALA A 67 10.17 2.01 -6.65
N GLY A 68 10.92 3.09 -6.81
CA GLY A 68 10.48 4.45 -6.52
C GLY A 68 10.51 4.76 -5.03
N GLN A 69 9.84 5.84 -4.64
CA GLN A 69 9.87 6.37 -3.27
C GLN A 69 8.46 6.73 -2.80
N LEU A 70 8.10 6.24 -1.62
CA LEU A 70 6.89 6.56 -0.90
C LEU A 70 7.24 7.27 0.41
N GLN A 71 6.52 8.33 0.73
CA GLN A 71 6.51 8.87 2.08
C GLN A 71 5.40 8.19 2.88
N VAL A 72 5.77 7.66 4.04
CA VAL A 72 4.84 7.09 5.02
C VAL A 72 4.79 8.01 6.23
N CYS A 73 3.57 8.30 6.70
CA CYS A 73 3.37 8.99 7.98
C CYS A 73 2.59 8.06 8.93
N LEU A 74 3.04 7.96 10.18
CA LEU A 74 2.26 7.44 11.30
C LEU A 74 1.54 8.58 12.00
N HIS A 75 0.29 8.37 12.36
CA HIS A 75 -0.60 9.36 12.96
C HIS A 75 -1.04 8.93 14.35
N GLY A 76 -1.24 9.92 15.23
CA GLY A 76 -1.93 9.73 16.49
C GLY A 76 -3.44 9.71 16.29
N LYS A 77 -4.16 9.29 17.33
CA LYS A 77 -5.64 9.30 17.35
C LYS A 77 -6.24 10.72 17.24
N ASP A 78 -5.44 11.75 17.47
CA ASP A 78 -5.81 13.16 17.27
C ASP A 78 -5.57 13.66 15.84
N GLY A 79 -5.18 12.77 14.91
CA GLY A 79 -4.93 13.08 13.51
C GLY A 79 -3.57 13.73 13.23
N LYS A 80 -2.71 13.91 14.25
CA LYS A 80 -1.39 14.52 14.05
C LYS A 80 -0.35 13.48 13.65
N VAL A 81 0.56 13.89 12.77
CA VAL A 81 1.72 13.08 12.39
C VAL A 81 2.65 12.91 13.60
N ILE A 82 2.87 11.66 14.00
CA ILE A 82 3.83 11.26 15.05
C ILE A 82 5.19 10.98 14.44
N LYS A 83 5.22 10.35 13.26
CA LYS A 83 6.46 9.97 12.57
C LYS A 83 6.26 10.07 11.07
N GLN A 84 7.29 10.52 10.36
CA GLN A 84 7.32 10.58 8.91
C GLN A 84 8.67 10.06 8.41
N PHE A 85 8.64 9.24 7.36
CA PHE A 85 9.86 8.67 6.76
C PHE A 85 9.61 8.30 5.29
N VAL A 86 10.70 8.13 4.54
CA VAL A 86 10.67 7.70 3.14
C VAL A 86 11.03 6.21 3.06
N VAL A 87 10.35 5.48 2.18
CA VAL A 87 10.53 4.06 1.91
C VAL A 87 10.73 3.87 0.41
N GLY A 88 11.70 3.04 0.04
CA GLY A 88 12.05 2.73 -1.35
C GLY A 88 13.49 3.14 -1.68
N ASP A 89 13.72 3.45 -2.96
CA ASP A 89 15.06 3.69 -3.52
C ASP A 89 15.82 4.77 -2.73
N ASP A 90 17.10 4.53 -2.47
CA ASP A 90 18.05 5.44 -1.79
C ASP A 90 17.66 5.90 -0.36
N SER A 91 16.60 5.33 0.25
CA SER A 91 16.12 5.74 1.58
C SER A 91 16.73 4.93 2.75
N GLY A 92 17.31 3.76 2.45
CA GLY A 92 17.74 2.79 3.45
C GLY A 92 16.60 1.98 4.10
N ILE A 93 15.33 2.23 3.71
CA ILE A 93 14.15 1.51 4.20
C ILE A 93 13.38 0.98 3.00
N SER A 94 13.23 -0.34 2.85
CA SER A 94 12.47 -0.94 1.73
C SER A 94 11.17 -1.62 2.18
N VAL A 95 11.04 -1.89 3.48
CA VAL A 95 9.92 -2.66 4.05
C VAL A 95 9.39 -1.93 5.27
N VAL A 96 8.06 -1.92 5.42
CA VAL A 96 7.36 -1.43 6.60
C VAL A 96 6.28 -2.44 6.97
N GLU A 97 6.14 -2.74 8.25
CA GLU A 97 5.04 -3.54 8.79
C GLU A 97 4.29 -2.70 9.82
N PHE A 98 2.96 -2.76 9.75
CA PHE A 98 2.03 -2.07 10.63
C PHE A 98 1.29 -3.10 11.46
N SER A 99 1.23 -2.84 12.77
CA SER A 99 0.36 -3.56 13.67
C SER A 99 -1.09 -3.10 13.49
N PRO A 100 -2.09 -3.92 13.86
CA PRO A 100 -3.46 -3.46 13.98
C PRO A 100 -3.54 -2.17 14.82
N GLY A 101 -4.29 -1.19 14.34
CA GLY A 101 -4.42 0.12 14.99
C GLY A 101 -3.32 1.14 14.64
N ASP A 102 -2.24 0.76 13.94
CA ASP A 102 -1.25 1.73 13.47
C ASP A 102 -1.83 2.59 12.34
N ILE A 103 -2.13 3.84 12.68
CA ILE A 103 -2.76 4.76 11.75
C ILE A 103 -1.72 5.35 10.83
N HIS A 104 -1.87 5.12 9.52
CA HIS A 104 -0.85 5.49 8.58
C HIS A 104 -1.41 6.05 7.26
N SER A 105 -0.62 6.90 6.61
CA SER A 105 -0.91 7.46 5.29
C SER A 105 0.29 7.30 4.37
N VAL A 106 0.05 7.22 3.07
CA VAL A 106 1.09 7.00 2.05
C VAL A 106 0.99 8.06 0.95
N LEU A 107 2.11 8.67 0.60
CA LEU A 107 2.24 9.61 -0.53
C LEU A 107 3.31 9.13 -1.51
N CYS A 108 2.99 9.06 -2.80
CA CYS A 108 3.97 8.77 -3.84
C CYS A 108 4.82 10.01 -4.17
N MET A 109 6.12 9.96 -3.85
CA MET A 109 7.06 11.06 -4.02
C MET A 109 7.76 11.03 -5.38
N SER A 110 8.12 9.84 -5.84
CA SER A 110 8.73 9.62 -7.16
C SER A 110 7.70 9.76 -8.28
N GLN A 111 8.19 9.84 -9.53
CA GLN A 111 7.32 9.85 -10.73
C GLN A 111 6.36 8.66 -10.75
N ARG A 112 6.87 7.50 -10.35
CA ARG A 112 6.12 6.26 -10.15
C ARG A 112 6.76 5.42 -9.05
N ALA A 113 5.97 4.59 -8.39
CA ALA A 113 6.43 3.63 -7.40
C ALA A 113 5.65 2.32 -7.51
N LEU A 114 6.32 1.19 -7.23
CA LEU A 114 5.71 -0.12 -7.15
C LEU A 114 5.81 -0.63 -5.71
N MET A 115 4.68 -0.99 -5.13
CA MET A 115 4.60 -1.53 -3.78
C MET A 115 3.91 -2.90 -3.81
N LEU A 116 4.51 -3.89 -3.17
CA LEU A 116 3.80 -5.12 -2.78
C LEU A 116 3.19 -4.89 -1.41
N GLU A 117 1.88 -5.04 -1.30
CA GLU A 117 1.15 -5.10 -0.04
C GLU A 117 0.78 -6.56 0.26
N VAL A 118 1.05 -6.97 1.49
CA VAL A 118 0.66 -8.26 2.05
C VAL A 118 -0.12 -8.03 3.34
N LYS A 119 -1.25 -8.70 3.47
CA LYS A 119 -2.05 -8.69 4.69
C LYS A 119 -2.83 -9.97 4.89
N GLU A 120 -3.28 -10.17 6.12
CA GLU A 120 -4.12 -11.31 6.45
C GLU A 120 -5.48 -11.23 5.73
N GLY A 121 -5.96 -12.38 5.30
CA GLY A 121 -7.33 -12.56 4.82
C GLY A 121 -8.06 -13.63 5.63
N PRO A 122 -9.34 -13.91 5.33
CA PRO A 122 -10.13 -13.38 4.22
C PRO A 122 -10.35 -11.87 4.25
N PHE A 123 -10.49 -11.26 3.08
CA PHE A 123 -10.88 -9.86 2.97
C PHE A 123 -12.38 -9.72 3.21
N ASP A 124 -12.76 -8.98 4.26
CA ASP A 124 -14.11 -8.51 4.52
C ASP A 124 -14.19 -7.01 4.25
N PRO A 125 -14.96 -6.55 3.25
CA PRO A 125 -15.08 -5.14 2.93
C PRO A 125 -15.63 -4.29 4.09
N SER A 126 -16.40 -4.89 5.01
CA SER A 126 -16.94 -4.21 6.19
C SER A 126 -15.85 -3.79 7.18
N PHE A 127 -14.71 -4.50 7.15
CA PHE A 127 -13.56 -4.30 8.02
C PHE A 127 -12.29 -4.01 7.20
N ALA A 128 -12.45 -3.48 5.98
CA ALA A 128 -11.32 -3.27 5.08
C ALA A 128 -10.32 -2.25 5.64
N LYS A 129 -10.82 -1.19 6.29
CA LYS A 129 -10.06 -0.15 6.97
C LYS A 129 -11.00 0.76 7.75
N ALA A 130 -10.47 1.37 8.80
CA ALA A 130 -11.08 2.45 9.54
C ALA A 130 -10.28 3.75 9.32
N PHE A 131 -10.91 4.88 9.60
CA PHE A 131 -10.33 6.22 9.46
C PHE A 131 -10.35 6.94 10.81
N ILE A 132 -9.56 8.02 10.91
CA ILE A 132 -9.61 8.96 12.05
C ILE A 132 -10.81 9.89 11.90
#